data_AF-A0A2D0JMH5-F1
#
_entry.id   AF-A0A2D0JMH5-F1
#
_cell.length_a   1.000
_cell.length_b   1.000
_cell.length_c   1.000
_cell.angle_alpha   90.00
_cell.angle_beta   90.00
_cell.angle_gamma   90.00
#
_symmetry.space_group_name_H-M   'P 1'
#
loop_
_entity.id
_entity.type
_entity.pdbx_description
1 polymer ?
#
loop_
_entity_poly.entity_id
_entity_poly.type
_entity_poly.pdbx_seq_one_letter_code
_entity_poly.pdbx_strand_id
1 'polypeptide(L)'
;MRLRCMAYQQDNMYIAACLDLSLAAQANSIDEAIHKLEAQVNDYLEEAASEREYAKQLINRKAPLSMWLKYWYIAFKLKVRKSFYPNNEIGSVKLFDEQCELAR
;
A
#
# COMPACT_ATOMS: atom_id res chain seq x y z
N MET A 1 -6.44 9.48 8.62
CA MET A 1 -7.09 8.26 8.06
C MET A 1 -6.02 7.18 7.90
N ARG A 2 -6.32 5.88 8.05
CA ARG A 2 -5.34 4.81 7.73
C ARG A 2 -5.55 4.34 6.30
N LEU A 3 -4.47 4.34 5.52
CA LEU A 3 -4.45 3.86 4.14
C LEU A 3 -3.92 2.43 4.11
N ARG A 4 -4.66 1.53 3.47
CA ARG A 4 -4.30 0.11 3.38
C ARG A 4 -3.30 -0.09 2.27
N CYS A 5 -2.09 -0.48 2.65
CA CYS A 5 -0.99 -0.73 1.73
C CYS A 5 -0.51 -2.19 1.79
N MET A 6 0.05 -2.63 0.67
CA MET A 6 0.73 -3.93 0.57
C MET A 6 1.96 -3.80 -0.30
N ALA A 7 3.03 -4.47 0.09
CA ALA A 7 4.19 -4.71 -0.75
C ALA A 7 4.32 -6.21 -1.00
N TYR A 8 4.61 -6.58 -2.24
CA TYR A 8 4.81 -7.97 -2.64
C TYR A 8 5.81 -8.05 -3.77
N GLN A 9 6.54 -9.16 -3.83
CA GLN A 9 7.37 -9.49 -4.98
C GLN A 9 6.49 -9.93 -6.15
N GLN A 10 6.75 -9.38 -7.32
CA GLN A 10 6.15 -9.80 -8.58
C GLN A 10 7.26 -9.92 -9.62
N ASP A 11 7.42 -11.12 -10.16
CA ASP A 11 8.50 -11.45 -11.07
C ASP A 11 9.87 -11.14 -10.44
N ASN A 12 10.66 -10.27 -11.05
CA ASN A 12 11.99 -9.87 -10.58
C ASN A 12 12.00 -8.52 -9.84
N MET A 13 10.84 -7.96 -9.51
CA MET A 13 10.73 -6.67 -8.84
C MET A 13 9.81 -6.75 -7.61
N TYR A 14 9.92 -5.75 -6.75
CA TYR A 14 9.01 -5.54 -5.63
C TYR A 14 8.05 -4.43 -5.98
N ILE A 15 6.77 -4.66 -5.72
CA ILE A 15 5.69 -3.70 -5.93
C ILE A 15 5.09 -3.36 -4.57
N ALA A 16 5.04 -2.07 -4.25
CA ALA A 16 4.29 -1.53 -3.14
C ALA A 16 3.07 -0.78 -3.68
N ALA A 17 1.89 -1.01 -3.11
CA ALA A 17 0.64 -0.41 -3.56
C ALA A 17 -0.21 0.06 -2.39
N CYS A 18 -0.76 1.28 -2.51
CA CYS A 18 -1.77 1.84 -1.62
C CYS A 18 -3.15 1.65 -2.27
N LEU A 19 -4.01 0.86 -1.63
CA LEU A 19 -5.31 0.48 -2.17
C LEU A 19 -6.35 1.60 -2.07
N ASP A 20 -6.22 2.44 -1.05
CA ASP A 20 -7.16 3.52 -0.80
C ASP A 20 -6.93 4.73 -1.74
N LEU A 21 -5.70 4.93 -2.22
CA LEU A 21 -5.34 6.00 -3.17
C LEU A 21 -5.08 5.50 -4.61
N SER A 22 -5.12 4.19 -4.83
CA SER A 22 -4.75 3.56 -6.11
C SER A 22 -3.35 3.99 -6.60
N LEU A 23 -2.41 4.17 -5.67
CA LEU A 23 -1.00 4.46 -5.95
C LEU A 23 -0.17 3.18 -5.89
N ALA A 24 0.88 3.11 -6.69
CA ALA A 24 1.82 1.99 -6.67
C ALA A 24 3.23 2.43 -7.08
N ALA A 25 4.22 1.89 -6.39
CA ALA A 25 5.64 2.07 -6.67
C ALA A 25 6.31 0.70 -6.85
N GLN A 26 7.37 0.67 -7.66
CA GLN A 26 8.16 -0.54 -7.89
C GLN A 26 9.66 -0.30 -7.64
N ALA A 27 10.36 -1.32 -7.19
CA ALA A 27 11.79 -1.26 -6.90
C ALA A 27 12.47 -2.64 -6.92
N ASN A 28 13.79 -2.65 -6.75
CA ASN A 28 14.60 -3.87 -6.71
C ASN A 28 14.63 -4.52 -5.32
N SER A 29 14.16 -3.82 -4.29
CA SER A 29 13.99 -4.33 -2.94
C SER A 29 12.62 -3.94 -2.37
N ILE A 30 12.13 -4.72 -1.40
CA ILE A 30 10.83 -4.44 -0.78
C ILE A 30 10.83 -3.11 -0.02
N ASP A 31 11.92 -2.78 0.66
CA ASP A 31 12.02 -1.56 1.45
C ASP A 31 12.13 -0.33 0.56
N GLU A 32 12.86 -0.42 -0.57
CA GLU A 32 12.90 0.65 -1.57
C GLU A 32 11.53 0.86 -2.22
N ALA A 33 10.77 -0.21 -2.49
CA ALA A 33 9.42 -0.10 -3.05
C ALA A 33 8.48 0.62 -2.07
N ILE A 34 8.55 0.26 -0.78
CA ILE A 34 7.77 0.91 0.29
C ILE A 34 8.15 2.38 0.40
N HIS A 35 9.44 2.71 0.51
CA HIS A 35 9.90 4.10 0.62
C HIS A 35 9.48 4.96 -0.58
N LYS A 36 9.51 4.41 -1.80
CA LYS A 36 8.99 5.10 -2.99
C LYS A 36 7.48 5.31 -2.93
N LEU A 37 6.72 4.34 -2.42
CA LEU A 37 5.28 4.49 -2.23
C LEU A 37 4.98 5.56 -1.17
N GLU A 38 5.68 5.56 -0.04
CA GLU A 38 5.56 6.56 1.02
C GLU A 38 5.78 7.97 0.47
N ALA A 39 6.86 8.17 -0.30
CA ALA A 39 7.13 9.45 -0.95
C ALA A 39 5.98 9.88 -1.89
N GLN A 40 5.50 8.97 -2.75
CA GLN A 40 4.36 9.25 -3.63
C GLN A 40 3.08 9.57 -2.87
N VAL A 41 2.80 8.88 -1.76
CA VAL A 41 1.62 9.12 -0.92
C VAL A 41 1.72 10.51 -0.29
N ASN A 42 2.89 10.90 0.22
CA ASN A 42 3.09 12.21 0.83
C ASN A 42 2.92 13.34 -0.19
N ASP A 43 3.58 13.24 -1.35
CA ASP A 43 3.44 14.21 -2.44
C ASP A 43 1.97 14.35 -2.87
N TYR A 44 1.27 13.22 -3.00
CA TYR A 44 -0.15 13.19 -3.37
C TYR A 44 -1.06 13.84 -2.32
N LEU A 45 -0.77 13.62 -1.03
CA LEU A 45 -1.53 14.20 0.07
C LEU A 45 -1.27 15.71 0.20
N GLU A 46 -0.04 16.17 -0.05
CA GLU A 46 0.30 17.59 -0.06
C GLU A 46 -0.40 18.34 -1.19
N GLU A 47 -0.43 17.75 -2.40
CA GLU A 47 -1.17 18.28 -3.53
C GLU A 47 -2.68 18.33 -3.23
N ALA A 48 -3.25 17.24 -2.69
CA ALA A 48 -4.65 17.21 -2.30
C ALA A 48 -4.99 18.20 -1.16
N ALA A 49 -4.06 18.47 -0.24
CA ALA A 49 -4.24 19.44 0.84
C ALA A 49 -4.23 20.89 0.32
N SER A 50 -3.46 21.16 -0.72
CA SER A 50 -3.42 22.46 -1.40
C SER A 50 -4.72 22.75 -2.15
N GLU A 51 -5.37 21.72 -2.70
CA GLU A 51 -6.64 21.81 -3.43
C GLU A 51 -7.82 21.20 -2.65
N ARG A 52 -8.13 21.77 -1.47
CA ARG A 52 -9.20 21.27 -0.57
C ARG A 52 -10.56 21.04 -1.25
N GLU A 53 -10.87 21.81 -2.29
CA GLU A 53 -12.12 21.71 -3.04
C GLU A 53 -12.22 20.41 -3.86
N TYR A 54 -11.07 19.90 -4.34
CA TYR A 54 -10.95 18.64 -5.09
C TYR A 54 -10.40 17.48 -4.26
N ALA A 55 -9.92 17.72 -3.04
CA ALA A 55 -9.37 16.71 -2.14
C ALA A 55 -10.27 15.47 -2.00
N LYS A 56 -11.58 15.65 -1.85
CA LYS A 56 -12.53 14.53 -1.74
C LYS A 56 -12.60 13.67 -3.01
N GLN A 57 -12.39 14.24 -4.18
CA GLN A 57 -12.40 13.51 -5.45
C GLN A 57 -11.07 12.79 -5.67
N LEU A 58 -9.95 13.44 -5.33
CA LEU A 58 -8.61 12.87 -5.37
C LEU A 58 -8.49 11.64 -4.44
N ILE A 59 -8.97 11.77 -3.20
CA ILE A 59 -8.87 10.72 -2.18
C ILE A 59 -9.84 9.54 -2.43
N ASN A 60 -10.86 9.69 -3.28
CA ASN A 60 -11.85 8.64 -3.52
C ASN A 60 -11.47 7.68 -4.68
N ARG A 61 -10.22 7.70 -5.14
CA ARG A 61 -9.73 6.83 -6.22
C ARG A 61 -9.32 5.46 -5.68
N LYS A 62 -10.30 4.66 -5.25
CA LYS A 62 -10.05 3.30 -4.78
C LYS A 62 -9.43 2.45 -5.88
N ALA A 63 -8.45 1.63 -5.50
CA ALA A 63 -7.83 0.66 -6.40
C ALA A 63 -8.87 -0.30 -7.00
N PRO A 64 -8.61 -0.86 -8.20
CA PRO A 64 -9.51 -1.82 -8.84
C PRO A 64 -9.76 -3.04 -7.95
N LEU A 65 -10.94 -3.66 -8.08
CA LEU A 65 -11.37 -4.80 -7.27
C LEU A 65 -10.39 -5.98 -7.29
N SER A 66 -9.66 -6.17 -8.40
CA SER A 66 -8.61 -7.18 -8.53
C SER A 66 -7.48 -7.00 -7.51
N MET A 67 -7.09 -5.75 -7.23
CA MET A 67 -6.07 -5.44 -6.22
C MET A 67 -6.59 -5.67 -4.80
N TRP A 68 -7.86 -5.35 -4.53
CA TRP A 68 -8.51 -5.68 -3.27
C TRP A 68 -8.57 -7.19 -3.02
N LEU A 69 -8.91 -7.99 -4.04
CA LEU A 69 -8.89 -9.45 -3.94
C LEU A 69 -7.48 -9.97 -3.63
N LYS A 70 -6.45 -9.42 -4.28
CA LYS A 70 -5.05 -9.76 -4.02
C LYS A 70 -4.64 -9.44 -2.58
N TYR A 71 -5.03 -8.27 -2.07
CA TYR A 71 -4.80 -7.89 -0.67
C TYR A 71 -5.42 -8.87 0.31
N TRP A 72 -6.71 -9.17 0.15
CA TRP A 72 -7.41 -10.10 1.03
C TRP A 72 -6.85 -11.52 0.94
N TYR A 73 -6.46 -11.97 -0.26
CA TYR A 73 -5.80 -13.25 -0.46
C TYR A 73 -4.46 -13.32 0.28
N ILE A 74 -3.63 -12.28 0.17
CA ILE A 74 -2.35 -12.17 0.89
C ILE A 74 -2.59 -12.14 2.40
N ALA A 75 -3.51 -11.29 2.88
CA ALA A 75 -3.84 -11.18 4.30
C ALA A 75 -4.35 -12.52 4.87
N PHE A 76 -5.20 -13.22 4.13
CA PHE A 76 -5.69 -14.54 4.50
C PHE A 76 -4.55 -15.56 4.57
N LYS A 77 -3.67 -15.61 3.56
CA LYS A 77 -2.49 -16.49 3.58
C LYS A 77 -1.57 -16.22 4.76
N LEU A 78 -1.28 -14.95 5.05
CA LEU A 78 -0.45 -14.58 6.20
C LEU A 78 -1.10 -15.02 7.52
N LYS A 79 -2.42 -14.83 7.66
CA LYS A 79 -3.16 -15.22 8.87
C LYS A 79 -3.18 -16.74 9.08
N VAL A 80 -3.55 -17.50 8.04
CA VAL A 80 -3.57 -18.97 8.09
C VAL A 80 -2.17 -19.51 8.35
N ARG A 81 -1.14 -18.92 7.71
CA ARG A 81 0.22 -19.42 7.82
C ARG A 81 0.89 -19.05 9.14
N LYS A 82 0.61 -17.87 9.70
CA LYS A 82 1.04 -17.52 11.08
C LYS A 82 0.46 -18.48 12.12
N SER A 83 -0.71 -19.06 11.83
CA SER A 83 -1.33 -20.11 12.65
C SER A 83 -0.62 -21.48 12.53
N PHE A 84 0.20 -21.71 11.49
CA PHE A 84 0.81 -23.01 11.20
C PHE A 84 2.35 -23.00 11.29
N TYR A 85 3.01 -21.87 11.02
CA TYR A 85 4.47 -21.66 11.05
C TYR A 85 4.81 -20.25 11.59
N PRO A 86 4.93 -20.07 12.91
CA PRO A 86 5.05 -18.74 13.53
C PRO A 86 6.39 -18.01 13.29
N ASN A 87 7.45 -18.69 12.84
CA ASN A 87 8.82 -18.15 12.78
C ASN A 87 9.40 -17.93 11.36
N ASN A 88 8.57 -17.89 10.32
CA ASN A 88 9.07 -17.72 8.95
C ASN A 88 8.73 -16.30 8.43
N GLU A 89 9.71 -15.39 8.50
CA GLU A 89 9.58 -14.06 7.92
C GLU A 89 9.49 -14.16 6.40
N ILE A 90 8.39 -13.70 5.82
CA ILE A 90 8.21 -13.66 4.38
C ILE A 90 8.87 -12.36 3.90
N GLY A 91 10.16 -12.44 3.56
CA GLY A 91 10.90 -11.30 2.99
C GLY A 91 10.28 -10.76 1.69
N SER A 92 9.38 -11.52 1.04
CA SER A 92 8.77 -11.17 -0.24
C SER A 92 7.39 -10.50 -0.15
N VAL A 93 6.75 -10.39 1.02
CA VAL A 93 5.40 -9.81 1.16
C VAL A 93 5.23 -9.12 2.51
N LYS A 94 4.84 -7.83 2.50
CA LYS A 94 4.55 -7.01 3.68
C LYS A 94 3.18 -6.35 3.54
N LEU A 95 2.39 -6.35 4.62
CA LEU A 95 1.18 -5.52 4.74
C LEU A 95 1.51 -4.39 5.71
N PHE A 96 1.15 -3.16 5.35
CA PHE A 96 1.41 -1.98 6.16
C PHE A 96 0.29 -0.95 5.99
N ASP A 97 0.15 -0.08 6.98
CA ASP A 97 -0.82 1.00 6.96
C ASP A 97 -0.08 2.34 6.92
N GLU A 98 -0.39 3.17 5.93
CA GLU A 98 0.12 4.55 5.87
C GLU A 98 -0.82 5.51 6.61
N GLN A 99 -0.23 6.49 7.31
CA GLN A 99 -1.01 7.53 7.98
C GLN A 99 -1.30 8.66 6.98
N CYS A 100 -2.57 8.78 6.59
CA CYS A 100 -3.06 9.96 5.89
C CYS A 100 -3.31 11.07 6.92
N GLU A 101 -2.30 11.92 7.09
CA GLU A 101 -2.40 13.22 7.76
C GLU A 101 -2.69 14.29 6.70
N LEU A 102 -3.97 14.44 6.33
CA LEU A 102 -4.39 15.70 5.71
C LEU A 102 -4.27 16.76 6.79
N ALA A 103 -3.28 17.64 6.67
CA ALA A 103 -3.05 18.74 7.58
C ALA A 103 -4.39 19.39 7.98
N ARG A 104 -4.71 19.30 9.28
CA ARG A 104 -5.86 19.97 9.90
C ARG A 104 -5.82 21.46 9.59
#